data_AF-A0A7Y9SW67-F1
#
_entry.id   AF-A0A7Y9SW67-F1
#
_cell.length_a   1.000
_cell.length_b   1.000
_cell.length_c   1.000
_cell.angle_alpha   90.00
_cell.angle_beta   90.00
_cell.angle_gamma   90.00
#
_symmetry.space_group_name_H-M   'P 1'
#
loop_
_entity.id
_entity.type
_entity.pdbx_description
1 polymer ?
#
loop_
_entity_poly.entity_id
_entity_poly.type
_entity_poly.pdbx_seq_one_letter_code
_entity_poly.pdbx_strand_id
1 'polypeptide(L)'
;MTWDAAATAPVERIARVLAGHELSRNGEGDIKSAAAAVDVSWPDYTDAALAILKTMREPSGRMLAVGDAAIWDRMIAAAIEDETISER
;
A
#
# COMPACT_ATOMS: atom_id res chain seq x y z
N MET A 1 12.74 6.43 20.54
CA MET A 1 11.44 5.88 20.11
C MET A 1 11.75 4.81 19.07
N THR A 2 11.55 3.54 19.41
CA THR A 2 11.68 2.42 18.48
C THR A 2 10.38 2.33 17.69
N TRP A 3 10.48 2.30 16.37
CA TRP A 3 9.33 2.14 15.48
C TRP A 3 9.29 0.70 15.01
N ASP A 4 8.11 0.08 15.03
CA ASP A 4 7.91 -1.24 14.44
C ASP A 4 7.86 -1.08 12.91
N ALA A 5 8.77 -1.75 12.20
CA ALA A 5 8.75 -1.81 10.75
C ALA A 5 7.74 -2.87 10.28
N ALA A 6 6.99 -2.56 9.23
CA ALA A 6 6.16 -3.57 8.57
C ALA A 6 7.06 -4.64 7.93
N ALA A 7 6.64 -5.90 8.02
CA ALA A 7 7.36 -7.02 7.41
C ALA A 7 7.16 -7.13 5.87
N THR A 8 6.23 -6.35 5.31
CA THR A 8 5.88 -6.40 3.88
C THR A 8 6.01 -5.03 3.21
N ALA A 9 6.41 -5.02 1.95
CA ALA A 9 6.56 -3.80 1.17
C ALA A 9 5.24 -2.99 1.13
N PRO A 10 5.32 -1.66 1.07
CA PRO A 10 4.16 -0.79 0.89
C PRO A 10 3.28 -1.17 -0.30
N VAL A 11 3.87 -1.60 -1.43
CA VAL A 11 3.14 -2.05 -2.63
C VAL A 11 2.25 -3.25 -2.30
N GLU A 12 2.79 -4.29 -1.65
CA GLU A 12 2.03 -5.47 -1.24
C GLU A 12 0.88 -5.09 -0.29
N ARG A 13 1.15 -4.21 0.69
CA ARG A 13 0.12 -3.78 1.65
C ARG A 13 -1.04 -3.07 0.97
N ILE A 14 -0.76 -2.15 0.05
CA ILE A 14 -1.81 -1.44 -0.71
C ILE A 14 -2.55 -2.44 -1.63
N ALA A 15 -1.83 -3.32 -2.33
CA ALA A 15 -2.43 -4.31 -3.22
C ALA A 15 -3.36 -5.28 -2.47
N ARG A 16 -3.00 -5.71 -1.25
CA ARG A 16 -3.86 -6.51 -0.38
C ARG A 16 -5.11 -5.75 0.07
N VAL A 17 -4.99 -4.44 0.32
CA VAL A 17 -6.15 -3.59 0.62
C VAL A 17 -7.10 -3.52 -0.59
N LEU A 18 -6.56 -3.33 -1.79
CA LEU A 18 -7.36 -3.29 -3.03
C LEU A 18 -8.07 -4.64 -3.28
N ALA A 19 -7.35 -5.76 -3.20
CA ALA A 19 -7.94 -7.09 -3.31
C ALA A 19 -9.00 -7.34 -2.23
N GLY A 20 -8.73 -6.92 -0.98
CA GLY A 20 -9.67 -7.05 0.12
C GLY A 20 -10.94 -6.23 -0.09
N HIS A 21 -10.80 -5.00 -0.60
CA HIS A 21 -11.92 -4.12 -0.93
C HIS A 21 -12.80 -4.74 -2.01
N GLU A 22 -12.23 -5.32 -3.06
CA GLU A 22 -12.98 -5.93 -4.17
C GLU A 22 -13.64 -7.26 -3.78
N LEU A 23 -12.97 -8.11 -3.00
CA LEU A 23 -13.41 -9.50 -2.79
C LEU A 23 -14.24 -9.68 -1.52
N SER A 24 -13.98 -8.89 -0.48
CA SER A 24 -14.59 -9.10 0.84
C SER A 24 -16.00 -8.52 0.91
N ARG A 25 -16.88 -9.21 1.64
CA ARG A 25 -18.19 -8.67 2.05
C ARG A 25 -18.13 -7.39 2.88
N ASN A 26 -16.96 -7.07 3.44
CA ASN A 26 -16.72 -5.85 4.22
C ASN A 26 -16.23 -4.69 3.33
N GLY A 27 -15.94 -4.97 2.05
CA GLY A 27 -15.79 -3.97 1.00
C GLY A 27 -16.97 -4.09 0.04
N GLU A 28 -16.69 -4.15 -1.26
CA GLU A 28 -17.67 -4.24 -2.34
C GLU A 28 -17.97 -5.68 -2.80
N GLY A 29 -17.20 -6.66 -2.32
CA GLY A 29 -17.38 -8.06 -2.66
C GLY A 29 -18.45 -8.78 -1.81
N ASP A 30 -18.47 -10.10 -1.89
CA ASP A 30 -19.44 -10.95 -1.19
C ASP A 30 -18.82 -12.08 -0.35
N ILE A 31 -17.50 -12.26 -0.42
CA ILE A 31 -16.79 -13.34 0.29
C ILE A 31 -16.76 -13.02 1.79
N LYS A 32 -17.34 -13.91 2.61
CA LYS A 32 -17.43 -13.70 4.07
C LYS A 32 -16.07 -13.70 4.78
N SER A 33 -15.13 -14.53 4.32
CA SER A 33 -13.78 -14.66 4.89
C SER A 33 -12.75 -14.60 3.76
N ALA A 34 -12.49 -13.39 3.26
CA ALA A 34 -11.71 -13.19 2.04
C ALA A 34 -10.20 -13.33 2.20
N ALA A 35 -9.66 -13.59 3.40
CA ALA A 35 -8.21 -13.61 3.66
C ALA A 35 -7.44 -14.51 2.67
N ALA A 36 -7.87 -15.76 2.49
CA ALA A 36 -7.21 -16.68 1.56
C ALA A 36 -7.32 -16.22 0.09
N ALA A 37 -8.44 -15.58 -0.29
CA ALA A 37 -8.62 -15.06 -1.63
C ALA A 37 -7.74 -13.82 -1.88
N VAL A 38 -7.60 -12.93 -0.89
CA VAL A 38 -6.68 -11.78 -0.92
C VAL A 38 -5.24 -12.26 -1.03
N ASP A 39 -4.88 -13.28 -0.25
CA ASP A 39 -3.57 -13.91 -0.26
C ASP A 39 -3.14 -14.44 -1.64
N VAL A 40 -4.10 -14.86 -2.46
CA VAL A 40 -3.86 -15.37 -3.81
C VAL A 40 -3.87 -14.24 -4.84
N SER A 41 -4.81 -13.30 -4.72
CA SER A 41 -5.10 -12.32 -5.78
C SER A 41 -4.37 -10.99 -5.65
N TRP A 42 -3.82 -10.65 -4.47
CA TRP A 42 -3.16 -9.35 -4.30
C TRP A 42 -2.07 -9.04 -5.34
N PRO A 43 -1.27 -10.00 -5.88
CA PRO A 43 -0.27 -9.66 -6.88
C PRO A 43 -0.85 -8.99 -8.13
N ASP A 44 -2.11 -9.30 -8.49
CA ASP A 44 -2.81 -8.72 -9.64
C ASP A 44 -3.14 -7.22 -9.45
N TYR A 45 -3.04 -6.71 -8.22
CA TYR A 45 -3.31 -5.30 -7.88
C TYR A 45 -2.03 -4.48 -7.69
N THR A 46 -0.85 -5.04 -7.95
CA THR A 46 0.44 -4.37 -7.74
C THR A 46 0.63 -3.13 -8.61
N ASP A 47 0.20 -3.17 -9.87
CA ASP A 47 0.26 -2.01 -10.77
C ASP A 47 -0.61 -0.85 -10.27
N ALA A 48 -1.82 -1.15 -9.78
CA ALA A 48 -2.71 -0.16 -9.18
C ALA A 48 -2.12 0.40 -7.87
N ALA A 49 -1.54 -0.45 -7.03
CA ALA A 49 -0.83 -0.03 -5.82
C ALA A 49 0.35 0.89 -6.13
N LEU A 50 1.14 0.58 -7.16
CA LEU A 50 2.25 1.43 -7.61
C LEU A 50 1.75 2.77 -8.16
N ALA A 51 0.64 2.78 -8.91
CA ALA A 51 0.02 4.02 -9.39
C ALA A 51 -0.44 4.92 -8.24
N ILE A 52 -1.00 4.34 -7.18
CA ILE A 52 -1.36 5.07 -5.96
C ILE A 52 -0.10 5.71 -5.33
N LEU A 53 0.98 4.94 -5.12
CA LEU A 53 2.21 5.49 -4.55
C LEU A 53 2.80 6.61 -5.41
N LYS A 54 2.80 6.45 -6.74
CA LYS A 54 3.25 7.51 -7.66
C LYS A 54 2.40 8.77 -7.53
N THR A 55 1.09 8.63 -7.40
CA THR A 55 0.17 9.76 -7.16
C THR A 55 0.48 10.44 -5.82
N MET A 56 0.78 9.66 -4.78
CA MET A 56 1.10 10.17 -3.45
C MET A 56 2.43 10.95 -3.38
N ARG A 57 3.29 10.91 -4.41
CA ARG A 57 4.51 11.73 -4.46
C ARG A 57 4.23 13.24 -4.37
N GLU A 58 3.04 13.67 -4.78
CA GLU A 58 2.63 15.07 -4.75
C GLU A 58 1.84 15.37 -3.46
N PRO A 59 2.49 15.90 -2.40
CA PRO A 59 1.79 16.23 -1.16
C PRO A 59 0.81 17.38 -1.38
N SER A 60 -0.35 17.32 -0.72
CA SER A 60 -1.29 18.44 -0.71
C SER A 60 -0.72 19.66 0.02
N GLY A 61 -1.28 20.84 -0.24
CA GLY A 61 -0.88 22.07 0.47
C GLY A 61 -1.01 21.98 2.00
N ARG A 62 -1.99 21.21 2.51
CA ARG A 62 -2.12 20.95 3.95
C ARG A 62 -1.01 20.07 4.51
N MET A 63 -0.52 19.10 3.73
CA MET A 63 0.62 18.26 4.12
C MET A 63 1.91 19.10 4.15
N LEU A 64 2.10 19.97 3.15
CA LEU A 64 3.22 20.90 3.10
C LEU A 64 3.22 21.90 4.27
N ALA A 65 2.04 22.34 4.71
CA ALA A 65 1.91 23.29 5.82
C ALA A 65 2.37 22.71 7.18
N VAL A 66 2.48 21.38 7.31
CA VAL A 66 2.79 20.69 8.58
C VAL A 66 4.02 19.78 8.48
N GLY A 67 4.69 19.73 7.34
CA GLY A 67 5.74 18.76 7.06
C GLY A 67 6.81 19.25 6.10
N ASP A 68 7.70 18.33 5.71
CA ASP A 68 8.81 18.60 4.80
C ASP A 68 8.58 17.83 3.48
N ALA A 69 8.48 18.59 2.38
CA ALA A 69 8.23 18.05 1.05
C ALA A 69 9.34 17.11 0.56
N ALA A 70 10.60 17.43 0.86
CA ALA A 70 11.74 16.66 0.41
C ALA A 70 11.88 15.36 1.21
N ILE A 71 11.56 15.37 2.51
CA ILE A 71 11.45 14.14 3.31
C ILE A 71 10.34 13.25 2.76
N TRP A 72 9.16 13.83 2.48
CA TRP A 72 8.03 13.09 1.92
C TRP A 72 8.38 12.41 0.59
N ASP A 73 8.94 13.15 -0.36
CA ASP A 73 9.34 12.62 -1.66
C ASP A 73 10.33 11.46 -1.52
N ARG A 74 11.35 11.58 -0.66
CA ARG A 74 12.29 10.49 -0.38
C ARG A 74 11.63 9.26 0.23
N MET A 75 10.66 9.46 1.13
CA MET A 75 9.93 8.34 1.74
C MET A 75 9.06 7.59 0.71
N ILE A 76 8.39 8.32 -0.20
CA ILE A 76 7.60 7.69 -1.26
C ILE A 76 8.48 7.03 -2.30
N ALA A 77 9.62 7.64 -2.67
CA ALA A 77 10.60 7.00 -3.55
C ALA A 77 11.10 5.68 -2.95
N ALA A 78 11.52 5.68 -1.67
CA ALA A 78 11.92 4.47 -0.97
C ALA A 78 10.79 3.42 -0.92
N ALA A 79 9.53 3.84 -0.71
CA ALA A 79 8.38 2.94 -0.70
C ALA A 79 8.10 2.27 -2.07
N ILE A 80 8.49 2.93 -3.17
CA ILE A 80 8.33 2.43 -4.53
C ILE A 80 9.48 1.49 -4.92
N GLU A 81 10.68 1.76 -4.42
CA GLU A 81 11.88 0.96 -4.63
C GLU A 81 11.97 -0.24 -3.67
N ASP A 82 11.10 -0.31 -2.66
CA ASP A 82 11.08 -1.36 -1.66
C ASP A 82 10.65 -2.71 -2.27
N GLU A 83 11.63 -3.56 -2.54
CA GLU A 83 11.47 -4.93 -3.01
C GLU A 83 11.22 -5.93 -1.87
N THR A 84 10.85 -5.48 -0.66
CA THR A 84 10.53 -6.39 0.46
C THR A 84 9.31 -7.25 0.13
N ILE A 85 9.55 -8.44 -0.38
CA ILE A 85 8.52 -9.46 -0.62
C ILE A 85 8.33 -10.22 0.69
N SER A 86 7.08 -10.43 1.11
CA SER A 86 6.80 -11.33 2.23
C SER A 86 7.40 -12.72 1.95
N GLU A 87 8.43 -13.13 2.70
CA GLU A 87 8.82 -14.53 2.79
C GLU A 87 7.63 -15.27 3.43
N ARG A 88 6.98 -16.13 2.65
CA ARG A 88 5.82 -16.92 3.08
C ARG A 88 6.23 -18.18 3.81
#